data_AF-A0A961QQI3-F1
#
_entry.id   AF-A0A961QQI3-F1
#
_cell.length_a   1.000
_cell.length_b   1.000
_cell.length_c   1.000
_cell.angle_alpha   90.00
_cell.angle_beta   90.00
_cell.angle_gamma   90.00
#
_symmetry.space_group_name_H-M   'P 1'
#
loop_
_entity.id
_entity.type
_entity.pdbx_description
1 polymer ?
#
loop_
_entity_poly.entity_id
_entity_poly.type
_entity_poly.pdbx_seq_one_letter_code
_entity_poly.pdbx_strand_id
1 'polypeptide(L)' 'AGRLPQRFLTYGFCQPSQPGGFDGPLLMQAMMLILPAPRDMAQEARPVGSSCRICPRAACPGRREPSILTEA' A
#
# COMPACT_ATOMS: atom_id res chain seq x y z
N ALA A 1 -9.00 -4.21 14.43
CA ALA A 1 -9.42 -4.84 13.17
C ALA A 1 -10.95 -4.87 13.18
N GLY A 2 -11.62 -4.40 12.12
CA GLY A 2 -13.08 -4.19 12.19
C GLY A 2 -13.66 -3.25 11.13
N ARG A 3 -12.84 -2.70 10.23
CA ARG A 3 -13.37 -2.08 9.01
C ARG A 3 -13.69 -3.16 8.00
N LEU A 4 -14.90 -3.13 7.45
CA LEU A 4 -15.29 -3.93 6.29
C LEU A 4 -14.28 -3.71 5.16
N PRO A 5 -13.88 -4.76 4.42
CA PRO A 5 -12.99 -4.62 3.27
C PRO A 5 -13.53 -3.55 2.30
N GLN A 6 -12.67 -2.63 1.87
CA GLN A 6 -12.98 -1.60 0.90
C GLN A 6 -12.06 -1.72 -0.30
N ARG A 7 -12.58 -1.43 -1.50
CA ARG A 7 -11.81 -1.38 -2.74
C ARG A 7 -11.41 0.07 -3.03
N PHE A 8 -10.16 0.27 -3.42
CA PHE A 8 -9.63 1.56 -3.84
C PHE A 8 -8.93 1.42 -5.18
N LEU A 9 -9.04 2.47 -6.01
CA LEU A 9 -8.17 2.66 -7.17
C LEU A 9 -7.00 3.52 -6.72
N THR A 10 -5.78 3.03 -6.92
CA THR A 10 -4.58 3.72 -6.49
C THR A 10 -3.65 4.01 -7.66
N TYR A 11 -3.02 5.17 -7.62
CA TYR A 11 -1.96 5.55 -8.54
C TYR A 11 -0.68 5.76 -7.74
N GLY A 12 0.42 5.16 -8.19
CA GLY A 12 1.75 5.36 -7.63
C GLY A 12 2.55 6.28 -8.52
N PHE A 13 3.22 7.25 -7.92
CA PHE A 13 4.15 8.15 -8.60
C PHE A 13 5.45 8.22 -7.81
N CYS A 14 6.56 8.35 -8.52
CA CYS A 14 7.87 8.57 -7.92
C CYS A 14 8.65 9.54 -8.81
N GLN A 15 9.24 10.56 -8.20
CA GLN A 15 10.07 11.51 -8.89
C GLN A 15 11.37 11.78 -8.15
N PRO A 16 12.45 12.15 -8.86
CA PRO A 16 13.61 12.72 -8.22
C PRO A 16 13.24 14.04 -7.54
N SER A 17 13.82 14.28 -6.35
CA SER A 17 13.78 15.53 -5.62
C SER A 17 15.23 15.92 -5.29
N GLN A 18 15.71 17.03 -5.85
CA GLN A 18 17.11 17.46 -5.74
C GLN A 18 17.22 18.85 -5.10
N PRO A 19 16.86 19.00 -3.81
CA PRO A 19 16.93 20.29 -3.14
C PRO A 19 18.37 20.84 -3.03
N GLY A 20 19.39 19.97 -3.14
CA GLY A 20 20.81 20.36 -3.12
C GLY A 20 21.45 20.62 -4.48
N GLY A 21 20.69 20.61 -5.58
CA GLY A 21 21.22 20.75 -6.93
C GLY A 21 22.01 19.52 -7.40
N PHE A 22 22.85 19.70 -8.43
CA PHE A 22 23.51 18.61 -9.15
C PHE A 22 24.52 17.82 -8.30
N ASP A 23 25.27 18.50 -7.44
CA ASP A 23 26.26 17.88 -6.55
C ASP A 23 25.64 17.34 -5.24
N GLY A 24 24.34 17.50 -5.07
CA GLY A 24 23.59 17.01 -3.92
C GLY A 24 23.18 15.53 -4.05
N PRO A 25 22.80 14.89 -2.93
CA PRO A 25 22.30 13.52 -2.99
C PRO A 25 20.99 13.46 -3.80
N LEU A 26 20.86 12.41 -4.61
CA LEU A 26 19.60 12.11 -5.30
C LEU A 26 18.59 11.58 -4.28
N LEU A 27 17.54 12.34 -4.01
CA LEU A 27 16.38 11.86 -3.23
C LEU A 27 15.28 11.42 -4.19
N MET A 28 14.58 10.35 -3.83
CA MET A 28 13.40 9.89 -4.55
C MET A 28 12.18 10.13 -3.69
N GLN A 29 11.24 10.95 -4.18
CA GLN A 29 10.00 11.20 -3.49
C GLN A 29 8.88 10.39 -4.13
N ALA A 30 8.29 9.50 -3.34
CA ALA A 30 7.12 8.72 -3.72
C ALA A 30 5.83 9.38 -3.23
N MET A 31 4.78 9.33 -4.06
CA MET A 31 3.45 9.78 -3.70
C MET A 31 2.43 8.75 -4.20
N MET A 32 1.30 8.67 -3.50
CA MET A 32 0.16 7.87 -3.93
C MET A 32 -1.11 8.72 -3.93
N LEU A 33 -1.92 8.56 -4.98
CA LEU A 33 -3.29 9.02 -5.01
C LEU A 33 -4.22 7.83 -4.77
N ILE A 34 -5.14 7.96 -3.80
CA ILE A 34 -6.09 6.91 -3.41
C ILE A 34 -7.49 7.42 -3.67
N LEU A 35 -8.24 6.74 -4.54
CA LEU A 35 -9.61 7.05 -4.90
C LEU A 35 -10.54 5.88 -4.53
N PRO A 36 -11.84 6.12 -4.30
CA PRO A 36 -12.83 5.05 -4.26
C PRO A 36 -12.76 4.23 -5.55
N ALA A 37 -12.80 2.91 -5.45
CA ALA A 37 -12.81 2.07 -6.65
C ALA A 37 -14.14 2.24 -7.41
N PRO A 38 -14.11 2.41 -8.75
CA PRO A 38 -15.31 2.29 -9.58
C PRO A 38 -16.00 0.95 -9.35
N ARG A 39 -17.33 0.95 -9.33
CA ARG A 39 -18.13 -0.27 -9.07
C ARG A 39 -17.90 -1.34 -10.14
N ASP A 40 -17.64 -0.91 -11.37
CA ASP A 40 -17.64 -1.75 -12.57
C ASP A 40 -16.23 -2.24 -12.95
N MET A 41 -15.25 -2.04 -12.07
CA MET A 41 -13.89 -2.54 -12.29
C MET A 41 -13.87 -4.07 -12.18
N ALA A 42 -13.76 -4.72 -13.35
CA ALA A 42 -13.65 -6.17 -13.49
C ALA A 42 -12.35 -6.75 -12.92
N GLN A 43 -11.34 -5.91 -12.72
CA GLN A 43 -10.03 -6.36 -12.27
C GLN A 43 -10.04 -6.75 -10.79
N GLU A 44 -9.45 -7.90 -10.48
CA GLU A 44 -9.33 -8.38 -9.11
C GLU A 44 -8.48 -7.42 -8.28
N ALA A 45 -9.03 -6.98 -7.15
CA ALA A 45 -8.33 -6.05 -6.28
C ALA A 45 -7.23 -6.80 -5.52
N ARG A 46 -6.02 -6.24 -5.53
CA ARG A 46 -4.91 -6.79 -4.73
C ARG A 46 -5.22 -6.62 -3.23
N PRO A 47 -5.27 -7.70 -2.43
CA PRO A 47 -5.52 -7.59 -1.01
C PRO A 47 -4.29 -6.98 -0.30
N VAL A 48 -4.52 -5.88 0.42
CA VAL A 48 -3.52 -5.16 1.20
C VAL A 48 -4.00 -4.96 2.63
N GLY A 49 -3.11 -5.16 3.61
CA GLY A 49 -3.36 -4.84 5.01
C GLY A 49 -2.78 -3.48 5.39
N SER A 50 -3.24 -2.89 6.49
CA SER A 50 -2.70 -1.62 7.00
C SER A 50 -1.29 -1.77 7.57
N SER A 51 -1.01 -2.87 8.26
CA SER A 51 0.34 -3.23 8.72
C SER A 51 0.43 -4.75 8.95
N CYS A 52 1.66 -5.30 8.98
CA CYS A 52 1.86 -6.75 9.08
C CYS A 52 1.30 -7.34 10.39
N ARG A 53 1.51 -6.66 11.52
CA ARG A 53 1.08 -7.10 12.86
C ARG A 53 -0.42 -7.35 12.98
N ILE A 54 -1.25 -6.55 12.29
CA ILE A 54 -2.72 -6.64 12.40
C ILE A 54 -3.38 -7.05 11.08
N CYS A 55 -2.60 -7.54 10.11
CA CYS A 55 -3.13 -8.01 8.84
C CYS A 55 -3.65 -9.45 9.00
N PRO A 56 -4.94 -9.71 8.73
CA PRO A 56 -5.54 -11.03 8.87
C PRO A 56 -5.15 -12.01 7.76
N ARG A 57 -4.42 -11.57 6.73
CA ARG A 57 -4.04 -12.44 5.59
C ARG A 57 -2.97 -13.44 6.01
N ALA A 58 -3.31 -14.73 6.10
CA ALA A 58 -2.38 -15.78 6.53
C ALA A 58 -1.11 -15.88 5.66
N ALA A 59 -1.24 -16.32 4.41
CA ALA A 59 -0.14 -16.50 3.46
C ALA A 59 0.17 -15.20 2.68
N CYS A 60 0.61 -14.15 3.38
CA CYS A 60 1.02 -12.90 2.74
C CYS A 60 2.52 -12.92 2.38
N PRO A 61 2.91 -12.95 1.09
CA PRO A 61 4.33 -12.95 0.70
C PRO A 61 5.06 -11.66 1.09
N GLY A 62 4.33 -10.57 1.34
CA GLY A 62 4.88 -9.30 1.83
C GLY A 62 4.94 -9.18 3.35
N ARG A 63 4.69 -10.26 4.10
CA ARG A 63 4.68 -10.23 5.57
C ARG A 63 6.09 -10.02 6.11
N ARG A 64 6.30 -8.90 6.81
CA ARG A 64 7.58 -8.56 7.48
C ARG A 64 7.60 -8.87 8.98
N GLU A 65 6.42 -8.98 9.59
CA GLU A 65 6.27 -9.30 11.02
C GLU A 65 5.10 -10.30 11.23
N PRO A 66 5.17 -11.14 12.28
CA PRO A 66 4.06 -12.02 12.66
C PRO A 66 2.77 -11.24 12.92
N SER A 67 1.62 -11.85 12.57
CA SER A 67 0.31 -11.32 12.94
C SER A 67 0.03 -11.61 14.41
N ILE A 68 -0.53 -10.63 15.13
CA ILE A 68 -1.10 -10.84 16.47
C ILE A 68 -2.55 -11.31 16.42
N LEU A 69 -3.20 -11.18 15.26
CA LEU A 69 -4.51 -11.77 15.04
C LEU A 69 -4.29 -13.26 14.81
N THR A 70 -4.85 -14.08 15.70
CA THR A 70 -5.13 -15.49 15.44
C THR A 70 -6.01 -15.59 14.21
N GLU A 71 -5.74 -16.57 13.35
CA GLU A 71 -6.44 -16.77 12.08
C GLU A 71 -7.96 -16.74 12.30
N ALA A 72 -8.66 -15.98 11.45
CA ALA A 72 -10.11 -15.95 11.39
C ALA A 72 -10.61 -16.93 10.33
#